data_AF-A0A524DR32-F1
#
_entry.id   AF-A0A524DR32-F1
#
_cell.length_a   1.000
_cell.length_b   1.000
_cell.length_c   1.000
_cell.angle_alpha   90.00
_cell.angle_beta   90.00
_cell.angle_gamma   90.00
#
_symmetry.space_group_name_H-M   'P 1'
#
loop_
_entity.id
_entity.type
_entity.pdbx_description
1 polymer ?
#
loop_
_entity_poly.entity_id
_entity_poly.type
_entity_poly.pdbx_seq_one_letter_code
_entity_poly.pdbx_strand_id
1 'polypeptide(L)'
;ALAVKDNSDEMRTVMILIKNIAEQTNLLALNAAIEAGRAGEYGKGFAVVADEVRKLADESKGAISNTSEKIDIIIQKIQSTSASMEGISASTEEQTASMEEITATANRLGTLAEQLKNQLNDYELS
;
A
#
# COMPACT_ATOMS: atom_id res chain seq x y z
N ALA A 1 2.30 6.32 -6.89
CA ALA A 1 3.17 6.28 -5.70
C ALA A 1 3.09 7.54 -4.85
N LEU A 2 3.32 8.75 -5.41
CA LEU A 2 3.26 10.02 -4.65
C LEU A 2 1.94 10.24 -3.91
N ALA A 3 0.79 10.16 -4.60
CA ALA A 3 -0.52 10.37 -3.96
C ALA A 3 -0.79 9.41 -2.78
N VAL A 4 -0.28 8.17 -2.84
CA VAL A 4 -0.41 7.22 -1.72
C VAL A 4 0.48 7.64 -0.56
N LYS A 5 1.71 8.09 -0.84
CA LYS A 5 2.63 8.59 0.17
C LYS A 5 2.04 9.81 0.89
N ASP A 6 1.53 10.78 0.13
CA ASP A 6 0.94 11.99 0.68
C ASP A 6 -0.27 11.66 1.56
N ASN A 7 -1.19 10.81 1.09
CA ASN A 7 -2.31 10.32 1.90
C ASN A 7 -1.87 9.56 3.16
N SER A 8 -0.74 8.85 3.09
CA SER A 8 -0.20 8.10 4.23
C SER A 8 0.42 9.02 5.28
N ASP A 9 1.07 10.11 4.84
CA ASP A 9 1.62 11.13 5.73
C ASP A 9 0.50 11.93 6.42
N GLU A 10 -0.59 12.23 5.71
CA GLU A 10 -1.81 12.78 6.30
C GLU A 10 -2.42 11.82 7.34
N MET A 11 -2.56 10.53 7.00
CA MET A 11 -3.05 9.54 7.95
C MET A 11 -2.17 9.44 9.20
N ARG A 12 -0.84 9.48 9.05
CA ARG A 12 0.10 9.50 10.19
C ARG A 12 -0.12 10.73 11.06
N THR A 13 -0.35 11.89 10.45
CA THR A 13 -0.66 13.13 11.18
C THR A 13 -1.95 13.01 11.99
N VAL A 14 -3.01 12.45 11.39
CA VAL A 14 -4.27 12.17 12.08
C VAL A 14 -4.08 11.17 13.21
N MET A 15 -3.31 10.10 13.01
CA MET A 15 -3.03 9.12 14.08
C MET A 15 -2.29 9.74 15.26
N ILE A 16 -1.33 10.64 15.01
CA ILE A 16 -0.65 11.39 16.08
C ILE A 16 -1.65 12.27 16.85
N LEU A 17 -2.55 12.96 16.14
CA LEU A 17 -3.59 13.77 16.77
C LEU A 17 -4.50 12.92 17.68
N ILE A 18 -4.99 11.79 17.18
CA ILE A 18 -5.86 10.90 17.97
C ILE A 18 -5.09 10.32 19.17
N LYS A 19 -3.80 9.99 19.02
CA LYS A 19 -2.96 9.52 20.13
C LYS A 19 -2.88 10.58 21.23
N ASN A 20 -2.66 11.84 20.87
CA ASN A 20 -2.61 12.94 21.82
C ASN A 20 -3.97 13.13 22.53
N ILE A 21 -5.09 12.99 21.81
CA ILE A 21 -6.43 13.04 22.40
C ILE A 21 -6.64 11.90 23.40
N ALA A 22 -6.21 10.67 23.06
CA ALA A 22 -6.29 9.53 23.97
C ALA A 22 -5.42 9.72 25.22
N GLU A 23 -4.22 10.30 25.09
CA GLU A 23 -3.36 10.64 26.23
C GLU A 23 -3.98 11.72 27.14
N GLN A 24 -4.56 12.78 26.56
CA GLN A 24 -5.29 13.79 27.32
C GLN A 24 -6.54 13.23 28.00
N THR A 25 -7.29 12.36 27.31
CA THR A 25 -8.48 11.70 27.86
C THR A 25 -8.10 10.81 29.05
N ASN A 26 -6.99 10.08 28.94
CA ASN A 26 -6.43 9.28 30.03
C ASN A 26 -6.05 10.13 31.25
N LEU A 27 -5.45 11.31 31.04
CA LEU A 27 -5.13 12.25 32.13
C LEU A 27 -6.39 12.84 32.77
N LEU A 28 -7.40 13.21 31.98
CA LEU A 28 -8.67 13.70 32.48
C LEU A 28 -9.40 12.64 33.31
N ALA A 29 -9.39 11.38 32.85
CA ALA A 29 -9.94 10.24 33.58
C ALA A 29 -9.22 10.01 34.92
N LEU A 30 -7.89 10.12 34.94
CA LEU A 30 -7.11 10.03 36.17
C LEU A 30 -7.49 11.13 37.17
N ASN A 31 -7.62 12.37 36.72
CA ASN A 31 -8.04 13.49 37.57
C ASN A 31 -9.46 13.28 38.11
N ALA A 32 -10.39 12.77 37.28
CA ALA A 32 -11.74 12.45 37.70
C ALA A 32 -11.77 11.32 38.74
N ALA A 33 -10.93 10.30 38.60
CA ALA A 33 -10.81 9.22 39.58
C ALA A 33 -10.28 9.71 40.93
N ILE A 34 -9.30 10.64 40.92
CA ILE A 34 -8.77 11.28 42.14
C ILE A 34 -9.87 12.08 42.85
N GLU A 35 -10.62 12.90 42.11
CA GLU A 35 -11.67 13.73 42.69
C GLU A 35 -12.85 12.89 43.20
N ALA A 36 -13.18 11.80 42.51
CA ALA A 36 -14.15 10.81 42.98
C ALA A 36 -13.71 10.17 44.30
N GLY A 37 -12.42 9.84 44.45
CA GLY A 37 -11.86 9.37 45.72
C GLY A 37 -11.96 10.40 46.84
N ARG A 38 -11.74 11.69 46.55
CA ARG A 38 -11.89 12.79 47.52
C ARG A 38 -13.32 13.01 47.98
N ALA A 39 -14.30 12.77 47.11
CA ALA A 39 -15.73 12.86 47.44
C ALA A 39 -16.23 11.70 48.32
N GLY A 40 -15.40 10.69 48.58
CA GLY A 40 -15.74 9.55 49.45
C GLY A 40 -16.94 8.76 48.92
N GLU A 41 -17.93 8.51 49.77
CA GLU A 41 -19.14 7.74 49.40
C GLU A 41 -19.93 8.36 48.24
N TYR A 42 -19.93 9.70 48.11
CA TYR A 42 -20.63 10.40 47.04
C TYR A 42 -19.94 10.29 45.67
N GLY A 43 -18.65 9.90 45.65
CA GLY A 43 -17.86 9.79 44.43
C GLY A 43 -17.85 8.40 43.79
N LYS A 44 -18.43 7.38 44.44
CA LYS A 44 -18.35 5.98 43.97
C LYS A 44 -18.84 5.77 42.53
N GLY A 45 -19.96 6.39 42.15
CA GLY A 45 -20.47 6.32 40.78
C GLY A 45 -19.55 7.00 39.75
N PHE A 46 -18.97 8.14 40.12
CA PHE A 46 -18.01 8.86 39.28
C PHE A 46 -16.68 8.11 39.12
N ALA A 47 -16.23 7.38 40.15
CA ALA A 47 -15.03 6.56 40.09
C ALA A 47 -15.14 5.46 39.02
N VAL A 48 -16.29 4.79 38.94
CA VAL A 48 -16.55 3.74 37.92
C VAL A 48 -16.50 4.32 36.51
N VAL A 49 -17.10 5.50 36.30
CA VAL A 49 -17.06 6.18 35.00
C VAL A 49 -15.64 6.59 34.64
N ALA A 50 -14.88 7.13 35.60
CA ALA A 50 -13.49 7.52 35.38
C ALA A 50 -12.61 6.33 34.97
N ASP A 51 -12.77 5.18 35.62
CA ASP A 51 -12.05 3.96 35.26
C ASP A 51 -12.41 3.46 33.85
N GLU A 52 -13.69 3.50 33.46
CA GLU A 52 -14.11 3.10 32.12
C GLU A 52 -13.56 4.03 31.03
N VAL A 53 -13.57 5.35 31.26
CA VAL A 53 -12.98 6.33 30.33
C VAL A 53 -11.47 6.10 30.20
N ARG A 54 -10.77 5.79 31.30
CA ARG A 54 -9.35 5.46 31.28
C ARG A 54 -9.08 4.22 30.43
N LYS A 55 -9.88 3.17 30.61
CA LYS A 55 -9.78 1.93 29.85
C LYS A 55 -9.99 2.17 28.34
N LEU A 56 -11.02 2.92 27.97
CA LEU A 56 -11.29 3.30 26.57
C LEU A 56 -10.14 4.11 25.96
N ALA A 57 -9.52 5.00 26.73
CA ALA A 57 -8.38 5.78 26.28
C ALA A 57 -7.16 4.89 26.00
N ASP A 58 -6.89 3.89 26.83
CA ASP A 58 -5.80 2.94 26.62
C ASP A 58 -6.08 1.97 25.46
N GLU A 59 -7.32 1.46 25.32
CA GLU A 59 -7.74 0.69 24.16
C GLU A 59 -7.58 1.49 22.85
N SER A 60 -7.93 2.78 22.88
CA SER A 60 -7.76 3.70 21.74
C SER A 60 -6.28 3.82 21.35
N LYS A 61 -5.36 3.98 22.31
CA LYS A 61 -3.92 4.01 22.02
C LYS A 61 -3.44 2.73 21.34
N GLY A 62 -3.90 1.57 21.82
CA GLY A 62 -3.57 0.27 21.22
C GLY A 62 -4.06 0.17 19.78
N ALA A 63 -5.31 0.58 19.51
CA ALA A 63 -5.89 0.58 18.16
C ALA A 63 -5.14 1.52 17.20
N ILE A 64 -4.71 2.69 17.67
CA ILE A 64 -3.93 3.66 16.89
C ILE A 64 -2.56 3.08 16.53
N SER A 65 -1.88 2.43 17.48
CA SER A 65 -0.59 1.77 17.23
C SER A 65 -0.71 0.69 16.15
N ASN A 66 -1.70 -0.20 16.29
CA ASN A 66 -1.96 -1.26 15.30
C ASN A 66 -2.31 -0.69 13.92
N THR A 67 -3.07 0.40 13.88
CA THR A 67 -3.42 1.07 12.61
C THR A 67 -2.18 1.68 11.96
N SER A 68 -1.30 2.32 12.73
CA SER A 68 -0.04 2.88 12.21
C SER A 68 0.84 1.80 11.58
N GLU A 69 0.99 0.65 12.24
CA GLU A 69 1.76 -0.48 11.71
C GLU A 69 1.17 -0.99 10.39
N LYS A 70 -0.15 -1.13 10.31
CA LYS A 70 -0.83 -1.55 9.08
C LYS A 70 -0.63 -0.57 7.93
N ILE A 71 -0.62 0.73 8.21
CA ILE A 71 -0.34 1.76 7.21
C ILE A 71 1.09 1.59 6.67
N ASP A 72 2.08 1.38 7.54
CA ASP A 72 3.47 1.18 7.12
C ASP A 72 3.62 -0.05 6.22
N ILE A 73 2.95 -1.16 6.56
CA ILE A 73 2.91 -2.37 5.71
C ILE A 73 2.29 -2.07 4.34
N ILE A 74 1.21 -1.30 4.28
CA ILE A 74 0.55 -0.92 3.02
C ILE A 74 1.49 -0.09 2.15
N ILE A 75 2.21 0.88 2.73
CA ILE A 75 3.19 1.71 2.01
C ILE A 75 4.28 0.83 1.41
N GLN A 76 4.85 -0.09 2.20
CA GLN A 76 5.88 -1.02 1.72
C GLN A 76 5.39 -1.90 0.56
N LYS A 77 4.17 -2.44 0.68
CA LYS A 77 3.56 -3.23 -0.41
C LYS A 77 3.41 -2.41 -1.68
N ILE A 78 2.93 -1.17 -1.58
CA ILE A 78 2.73 -0.30 -2.74
C ILE A 78 4.06 0.06 -3.40
N GLN A 79 5.12 0.31 -2.62
CA GLN A 79 6.47 0.52 -3.16
C GLN A 79 6.97 -0.71 -3.91
N SER A 80 6.82 -1.91 -3.33
CA SER A 80 7.19 -3.16 -3.97
C SER A 80 6.41 -3.39 -5.27
N THR A 81 5.10 -3.16 -5.27
CA THR A 81 4.26 -3.29 -6.47
C THR A 81 4.67 -2.29 -7.55
N SER A 82 5.02 -1.06 -7.18
CA SER A 82 5.52 -0.05 -8.13
C SER A 82 6.82 -0.51 -8.80
N ALA A 83 7.77 -1.04 -8.02
CA ALA A 83 9.02 -1.57 -8.57
C ALA A 83 8.77 -2.78 -9.48
N SER A 84 7.86 -3.68 -9.11
CA SER A 84 7.48 -4.80 -9.97
C SER A 84 6.84 -4.33 -11.28
N MET A 85 6.01 -3.28 -11.26
CA MET A 85 5.41 -2.69 -12.45
C MET A 85 6.47 -2.09 -13.39
N GLU A 86 7.49 -1.42 -12.85
CA GLU A 86 8.62 -0.92 -13.65
C GLU A 86 9.36 -2.06 -14.35
N GLY A 87 9.61 -3.17 -13.63
CA GLY A 87 10.21 -4.37 -14.22
C GLY A 87 9.36 -4.99 -15.32
N ILE A 88 8.04 -5.09 -15.10
CA ILE A 88 7.10 -5.58 -16.12
C ILE A 88 7.09 -4.67 -17.36
N SER A 89 7.14 -3.35 -17.18
CA SER A 89 7.20 -2.40 -18.28
C SER A 89 8.46 -2.63 -19.13
N ALA A 90 9.63 -2.75 -18.48
CA ALA A 90 10.89 -3.01 -19.18
C ALA A 90 10.87 -4.35 -19.94
N SER A 91 10.36 -5.42 -19.32
CA SER A 91 10.20 -6.71 -20.01
C SER A 91 9.23 -6.66 -21.17
N THR A 92 8.18 -5.83 -21.08
CA THR A 92 7.20 -5.65 -22.17
C THR A 92 7.84 -4.92 -23.37
N GLU A 93 8.70 -3.93 -23.11
CA GLU A 93 9.47 -3.25 -24.15
C GLU A 93 10.41 -4.21 -24.88
N GLU A 94 11.16 -5.05 -24.14
CA GLU A 94 12.06 -6.06 -24.71
C GLU A 94 11.30 -7.11 -25.54
N GLN A 95 10.14 -7.56 -25.05
CA GLN A 95 9.27 -8.47 -25.80
C GLN A 95 8.76 -7.84 -27.10
N THR A 96 8.41 -6.55 -27.07
CA THR A 96 7.95 -5.83 -28.26
C THR A 96 9.06 -5.75 -29.31
N ALA A 97 10.28 -5.40 -28.91
CA ALA A 97 11.45 -5.38 -29.81
C ALA A 97 11.74 -6.77 -30.40
N SER A 98 11.68 -7.82 -29.57
CA SER A 98 11.85 -9.21 -30.03
C SER A 98 10.79 -9.61 -31.06
N MET A 99 9.55 -9.18 -30.87
CA MET A 99 8.45 -9.44 -31.82
C MET A 99 8.64 -8.73 -33.15
N GLU A 100 9.20 -7.53 -33.16
CA GLU A 100 9.56 -6.82 -34.40
C GLU A 100 10.63 -7.59 -35.18
N GLU A 101 11.66 -8.11 -34.49
CA GLU A 101 12.72 -8.92 -35.10
C GLU A 101 12.18 -10.25 -35.66
N ILE A 102 11.30 -10.92 -34.92
CA ILE A 102 10.60 -12.14 -35.39
C ILE A 102 9.79 -11.83 -36.66
N THR A 103 9.06 -10.71 -36.67
CA THR A 103 8.26 -10.30 -37.83
C THR A 103 9.13 -10.02 -39.05
N ALA A 104 10.25 -9.31 -38.86
CA ALA A 104 11.22 -9.04 -39.93
C ALA A 104 11.82 -10.34 -40.48
N THR A 105 12.17 -11.28 -39.60
CA THR A 105 12.70 -12.60 -39.98
C THR A 105 11.67 -13.43 -40.73
N ALA A 106 10.42 -13.45 -40.27
CA ALA A 106 9.32 -14.16 -40.94
C ALA A 106 9.07 -13.61 -42.35
N ASN A 107 9.07 -12.29 -42.52
CA ASN A 107 8.95 -11.66 -43.85
C ASN A 107 10.11 -12.08 -44.75
N ARG A 108 11.35 -12.08 -44.23
CA ARG A 108 12.54 -12.48 -44.99
C ARG A 108 12.47 -13.95 -45.41
N LEU A 109 12.03 -14.84 -44.52
CA LEU A 109 11.80 -16.25 -44.86
C LEU A 109 10.73 -16.40 -45.96
N GLY A 110 9.64 -15.63 -45.89
CA GLY A 110 8.61 -15.59 -46.93
C GLY A 110 9.19 -15.20 -48.30
N THR A 111 10.00 -14.14 -48.36
CA THR A 111 10.64 -13.70 -49.61
C THR A 111 11.61 -14.75 -50.17
N LEU A 112 12.39 -15.40 -49.31
CA LEU A 112 13.32 -16.46 -49.72
C LEU A 112 12.59 -17.69 -50.27
N ALA A 113 11.47 -18.08 -49.65
CA ALA A 113 10.66 -19.19 -50.13
C ALA A 113 10.06 -18.91 -51.52
N GLU A 114 9.61 -17.67 -51.77
CA GLU A 114 9.09 -17.25 -53.06
C GLU A 114 10.17 -17.20 -54.15
N GLN A 115 11.36 -16.69 -53.81
CA GLN A 115 12.53 -16.74 -54.71
C GLN A 115 12.90 -18.18 -55.09
N LEU A 116 12.96 -19.08 -54.11
CA LEU A 116 13.29 -20.49 -54.35
C LEU A 116 12.25 -21.15 -55.26
N LYS A 117 10.97 -20.88 -55.06
CA LYS A 117 9.88 -21.37 -55.92
C LYS A 117 10.04 -20.90 -57.36
N ASN A 118 10.35 -19.62 -57.56
CA ASN A 118 10.53 -19.06 -58.91
C ASN A 118 11.74 -19.69 -59.62
N GLN A 119 12.85 -19.87 -58.90
CA GLN A 119 14.04 -20.55 -59.46
C GLN A 119 13.73 -22.00 -59.87
N LEU A 120 12.97 -22.75 -59.07
CA LEU A 120 12.58 -24.12 -59.41
C LEU A 120 11.70 -24.17 -60.68
N ASN A 121 10.75 -23.24 -60.81
CA ASN A 121 9.93 -23.14 -62.01
C ASN A 121 10.77 -22.83 -63.27
N ASP A 122 11.74 -21.92 -63.16
CA ASP A 122 12.63 -21.60 -64.29
C ASP A 122 13.47 -22.82 -64.74
N TYR A 123 13.84 -23.70 -63.81
CA TYR A 123 14.51 -24.97 -64.12
C TYR A 123 13.59 -25.99 -64.82
N GLU A 124 12.29 -26.03 -64.52
CA GLU A 124 11.33 -26.92 -65.20
C GLU A 124 10.98 -26.46 -66.63
N LEU A 125 11.14 -25.17 -66.94
CA LEU A 125 10.90 -24.62 -68.29
C LEU A 125 12.13 -24.65 -69.21
N SER A 126 13.33 -24.95 -68.67
CA SER A 126 14.60 -25.09 -69.40
C SER A 126 14.83 -26.51 -69.91
#